data_AF-A0A656GCT3-F1
#
_entry.id   AF-A0A656GCT3-F1
#
_cell.length_a   1.000
_cell.length_b   1.000
_cell.length_c   1.000
_cell.angle_alpha   90.00
_cell.angle_beta   90.00
_cell.angle_gamma   90.00
#
_symmetry.space_group_name_H-M   'P 1'
#
loop_
_entity.id
_entity.type
_entity.pdbx_description
1 polymer ?
#
loop_
_entity_poly.entity_id
_entity_poly.type
_entity_poly.pdbx_seq_one_letter_code
_entity_poly.pdbx_strand_id
1 'polypeptide(L)'
;ISIDIQGHAGYYCAGMNQKASITVHGNVGVGCAENMMSGAVRVKGSASQAAGATAHGGLLVIEGDAGARCGISMKGIDIVVGGSIGHMSCFMGQAGRLVVCGDAGDALGDSLYETRIYVKGKVESLGSDCIAKEMREEHLQELQELLNRAGFNEKAADFKRYGSARQLYNFKVDNASAY
;
A
#
# COMPACT_ATOMS: atom_id res chain seq x y z
N ILE A 1 -4.17 6.90 22.22
CA ILE A 1 -3.34 8.14 22.24
C ILE A 1 -3.47 8.77 20.85
N SER A 2 -3.68 10.09 20.79
CA SER A 2 -3.69 10.86 19.55
C SER A 2 -2.48 11.80 19.54
N ILE A 3 -1.80 11.90 18.39
CA ILE A 3 -0.62 12.75 18.18
C ILE A 3 -0.84 13.58 16.92
N ASP A 4 -0.67 14.89 17.03
CA ASP A 4 -0.73 15.83 15.92
C ASP A 4 0.64 16.49 15.71
N ILE A 5 1.25 16.23 14.56
CA ILE A 5 2.53 16.82 14.16
C ILE A 5 2.24 17.97 13.20
N GLN A 6 2.52 19.19 13.63
CA GLN A 6 2.36 20.38 12.80
C GLN A 6 3.60 20.59 11.93
N GLY A 7 3.43 20.46 10.61
CA GLY A 7 4.51 20.55 9.63
C GLY A 7 5.02 19.18 9.14
N HIS A 8 6.24 19.18 8.60
CA HIS A 8 6.87 18.01 8.01
C HIS A 8 7.47 17.08 9.07
N ALA A 9 7.54 15.78 8.78
CA ALA A 9 8.26 14.81 9.60
C ALA A 9 9.34 14.07 8.78
N GLY A 10 10.44 13.73 9.44
CA GLY A 10 11.58 13.06 8.83
C GLY A 10 11.36 11.57 8.55
N TYR A 11 12.48 10.84 8.47
CA TYR A 11 12.48 9.39 8.20
C TYR A 11 11.81 8.60 9.32
N TYR A 12 11.18 7.48 8.94
CA TYR A 12 10.54 6.52 9.84
C TYR A 12 9.46 7.12 10.75
N CYS A 13 8.86 8.24 10.36
CA CYS A 13 7.75 8.84 11.09
C CYS A 13 6.63 7.79 11.30
N ALA A 14 6.17 7.64 12.55
CA ALA A 14 5.19 6.63 12.95
C ALA A 14 5.60 5.16 12.74
N GLY A 15 6.90 4.89 12.59
CA GLY A 15 7.43 3.52 12.55
C GLY A 15 7.14 2.76 13.84
N MET A 16 6.92 1.45 13.73
CA MET A 16 6.57 0.55 14.83
C MET A 16 5.31 0.97 15.63
N ASN A 17 4.47 1.85 15.07
CA ASN A 17 3.29 2.33 15.77
C ASN A 17 2.36 1.16 16.16
N GLN A 18 1.89 1.20 17.40
CA GLN A 18 0.92 0.25 17.93
C GLN A 18 -0.13 1.03 18.71
N LYS A 19 -1.38 0.97 18.25
CA LYS A 19 -2.58 1.58 18.84
C LYS A 19 -2.66 3.12 18.80
N ALA A 20 -1.60 3.86 18.48
CA ALA A 20 -1.69 5.32 18.40
C ALA A 20 -2.36 5.77 17.10
N SER A 21 -3.04 6.92 17.17
CA SER A 21 -3.52 7.66 16.00
C SER A 21 -2.61 8.87 15.80
N ILE A 22 -1.93 8.94 14.66
CA ILE A 22 -0.93 9.98 14.37
C ILE A 22 -1.39 10.73 13.12
N THR A 23 -1.48 12.05 13.20
CA THR A 23 -1.72 12.91 12.04
C THR A 23 -0.52 13.82 11.81
N VAL A 24 0.03 13.79 10.59
CA VAL A 24 1.09 14.69 10.14
C VAL A 24 0.48 15.72 9.21
N HIS A 25 0.50 16.99 9.62
CA HIS A 25 0.02 18.12 8.83
C HIS A 25 1.12 18.62 7.88
N GLY A 26 1.58 17.74 7.00
CA GLY A 26 2.68 17.98 6.06
C GLY A 26 3.14 16.70 5.37
N ASN A 27 4.32 16.78 4.75
CA ASN A 27 5.00 15.65 4.09
C ASN A 27 5.80 14.80 5.08
N VAL A 28 6.02 13.53 4.74
CA VAL A 28 6.85 12.59 5.51
C VAL A 28 8.00 12.00 4.70
N GLY A 29 9.12 11.75 5.38
CA GLY A 29 10.31 11.13 4.80
C GLY A 29 10.15 9.63 4.52
N VAL A 30 11.26 9.00 4.14
CA VAL A 30 11.37 7.56 3.84
C VAL A 30 10.90 6.70 5.01
N GLY A 31 10.19 5.61 4.73
CA GLY A 31 9.83 4.60 5.74
C GLY A 31 8.72 5.00 6.70
N CYS A 32 7.87 5.97 6.34
CA CYS A 32 6.72 6.35 7.18
C CYS A 32 5.85 5.12 7.49
N ALA A 33 5.48 4.93 8.76
CA ALA A 33 4.71 3.79 9.26
C ALA A 33 5.35 2.42 8.98
N GLU A 34 6.67 2.37 8.80
CA GLU A 34 7.40 1.12 8.68
C GLU A 34 7.19 0.23 9.91
N ASN A 35 6.92 -1.05 9.69
CA ASN A 35 6.70 -2.05 10.74
C ASN A 35 5.57 -1.66 11.72
N MET A 36 4.60 -0.87 11.25
CA MET A 36 3.41 -0.54 12.04
C MET A 36 2.61 -1.81 12.37
N MET A 37 2.24 -1.96 13.65
CA MET A 37 1.54 -3.14 14.16
C MET A 37 0.04 -2.92 14.26
N SER A 38 -0.40 -1.72 14.63
CA SER A 38 -1.81 -1.32 14.69
C SER A 38 -1.96 0.19 14.88
N GLY A 39 -3.20 0.69 14.84
CA GLY A 39 -3.52 2.10 15.00
C GLY A 39 -3.80 2.76 13.65
N ALA A 40 -3.63 4.08 13.59
CA ALA A 40 -3.84 4.86 12.37
C ALA A 40 -2.75 5.91 12.19
N VAL A 41 -2.32 6.10 10.95
CA VAL A 41 -1.41 7.19 10.56
C VAL A 41 -2.05 7.92 9.38
N ARG A 42 -2.20 9.23 9.48
CA ARG A 42 -2.66 10.09 8.38
C ARG A 42 -1.61 11.12 8.04
N VAL A 43 -1.22 11.17 6.77
CA VAL A 43 -0.31 12.17 6.21
C VAL A 43 -1.14 13.10 5.33
N LYS A 44 -1.21 14.38 5.70
CA LYS A 44 -1.94 15.42 4.94
C LYS A 44 -1.23 15.84 3.65
N GLY A 45 0.06 15.55 3.53
CA GLY A 45 0.85 15.74 2.31
C GLY A 45 1.22 14.43 1.63
N SER A 46 2.40 14.41 1.02
CA SER A 46 2.97 13.25 0.34
C SER A 46 3.95 12.49 1.24
N ALA A 47 4.13 11.20 0.96
CA ALA A 47 5.12 10.34 1.57
C ALA A 47 6.26 10.02 0.60
N SER A 48 7.50 9.99 1.10
CA SER A 48 8.64 9.50 0.33
C SER A 48 8.57 7.98 0.13
N GLN A 49 9.71 7.38 -0.23
CA GLN A 49 9.81 5.95 -0.53
C GLN A 49 9.48 5.07 0.69
N ALA A 50 9.05 3.84 0.43
CA ALA A 50 8.88 2.79 1.45
C ALA A 50 7.83 3.08 2.54
N ALA A 51 6.83 3.93 2.26
CA ALA A 51 5.70 4.13 3.17
C ALA A 51 4.98 2.80 3.45
N GLY A 52 4.73 2.48 4.72
CA GLY A 52 4.09 1.25 5.17
C GLY A 52 4.93 -0.02 5.01
N ALA A 53 6.24 0.11 4.77
CA ALA A 53 7.13 -1.03 4.59
C ALA A 53 7.03 -2.01 5.76
N THR A 54 6.96 -3.31 5.47
CA THR A 54 6.95 -4.40 6.48
C THR A 54 5.82 -4.37 7.52
N ALA A 55 4.87 -3.44 7.42
CA ALA A 55 3.85 -3.23 8.44
C ALA A 55 2.84 -4.40 8.48
N HIS A 56 2.45 -4.76 9.70
CA HIS A 56 1.63 -5.92 10.01
C HIS A 56 0.14 -5.59 10.17
N GLY A 57 -0.21 -4.33 10.42
CA GLY A 57 -1.61 -3.96 10.61
C GLY A 57 -1.83 -2.47 10.86
N GLY A 58 -3.10 -2.09 10.93
CA GLY A 58 -3.53 -0.70 11.06
C GLY A 58 -3.85 -0.06 9.71
N LEU A 59 -4.10 1.25 9.74
CA LEU A 59 -4.46 2.04 8.56
C LEU A 59 -3.46 3.18 8.36
N LEU A 60 -2.80 3.21 7.19
CA LEU A 60 -2.00 4.34 6.72
C LEU A 60 -2.78 5.07 5.63
N VAL A 61 -3.06 6.35 5.84
CA VAL A 61 -3.69 7.24 4.86
C VAL A 61 -2.69 8.30 4.43
N ILE A 62 -2.48 8.44 3.12
CA ILE A 62 -1.63 9.49 2.53
C ILE A 62 -2.53 10.29 1.57
N GLU A 63 -2.71 11.58 1.84
CA GLU A 63 -3.60 12.43 1.03
C GLU A 63 -2.98 12.85 -0.31
N GLY A 64 -1.65 12.99 -0.35
CA GLY A 64 -0.88 13.21 -1.58
C GLY A 64 -0.37 11.91 -2.21
N ASP A 65 0.82 12.00 -2.80
CA ASP A 65 1.50 10.88 -3.48
C ASP A 65 2.35 10.06 -2.51
N ALA A 66 2.63 8.81 -2.87
CA ALA A 66 3.65 7.99 -2.23
C ALA A 66 4.78 7.64 -3.20
N GLY A 67 6.02 7.71 -2.73
CA GLY A 67 7.19 7.37 -3.53
C GLY A 67 7.30 5.89 -3.91
N ALA A 68 8.45 5.52 -4.44
CA ALA A 68 8.77 4.14 -4.79
C ALA A 68 8.61 3.17 -3.62
N ARG A 69 8.30 1.91 -3.92
CA ARG A 69 8.22 0.82 -2.94
C ARG A 69 7.21 1.05 -1.81
N CYS A 70 6.14 1.81 -2.06
CA CYS A 70 5.05 1.93 -1.10
C CYS A 70 4.47 0.54 -0.79
N GLY A 71 4.35 0.17 0.48
CA GLY A 71 3.88 -1.15 0.91
C GLY A 71 4.85 -2.30 0.64
N ILE A 72 6.14 -2.05 0.42
CA ILE A 72 7.13 -3.13 0.26
C ILE A 72 7.12 -4.09 1.45
N SER A 73 7.05 -5.39 1.17
CA SER A 73 7.06 -6.46 2.18
C SER A 73 5.94 -6.33 3.23
N MET A 74 4.83 -5.65 2.92
CA MET A 74 3.70 -5.49 3.84
C MET A 74 3.09 -6.84 4.26
N LYS A 75 2.63 -6.94 5.51
CA LYS A 75 2.20 -8.20 6.16
C LYS A 75 0.81 -8.11 6.79
N GLY A 76 0.01 -7.13 6.41
CA GLY A 76 -1.37 -7.00 6.88
C GLY A 76 -1.89 -5.57 7.06
N ILE A 77 -1.07 -4.55 6.82
CA ILE A 77 -1.53 -3.15 6.86
C ILE A 77 -2.52 -2.84 5.73
N ASP A 78 -3.46 -1.93 5.99
CA ASP A 78 -4.25 -1.26 4.96
C ASP A 78 -3.61 0.10 4.65
N ILE A 79 -3.26 0.36 3.38
CA ILE A 79 -2.67 1.62 2.91
C ILE A 79 -3.63 2.24 1.90
N VAL A 80 -3.98 3.51 2.08
CA VAL A 80 -4.81 4.29 1.15
C VAL A 80 -4.07 5.55 0.73
N VAL A 81 -3.81 5.69 -0.56
CA VAL A 81 -3.11 6.82 -1.18
C VAL A 81 -4.09 7.60 -2.05
N GLY A 82 -4.23 8.90 -1.77
CA GLY A 82 -5.10 9.82 -2.50
C GLY A 82 -4.52 10.24 -3.86
N GLY A 83 -3.20 10.31 -3.97
CA GLY A 83 -2.48 10.53 -5.21
C GLY A 83 -2.01 9.23 -5.88
N SER A 84 -0.86 9.34 -6.53
CA SER A 84 -0.19 8.26 -7.26
C SER A 84 0.88 7.58 -6.40
N ILE A 85 1.28 6.38 -6.82
CA ILE A 85 2.38 5.60 -6.21
C ILE A 85 3.54 5.40 -7.19
N GLY A 86 4.76 5.41 -6.65
CA GLY A 86 5.98 5.17 -7.43
C GLY A 86 6.21 3.71 -7.81
N HIS A 87 7.29 3.48 -8.57
CA HIS A 87 7.71 2.16 -9.04
C HIS A 87 7.93 1.13 -7.90
N MET A 88 7.78 -0.15 -8.23
CA MET A 88 7.98 -1.30 -7.34
C MET A 88 7.14 -1.25 -6.05
N SER A 89 6.03 -0.54 -6.07
CA SER A 89 5.08 -0.55 -4.96
C SER A 89 4.46 -1.94 -4.78
N CYS A 90 4.23 -2.34 -3.53
CA CYS A 90 3.86 -3.68 -3.11
C CYS A 90 4.85 -4.79 -3.50
N PHE A 91 6.13 -4.47 -3.76
CA PHE A 91 7.15 -5.50 -3.93
C PHE A 91 7.19 -6.45 -2.72
N MET A 92 7.12 -7.75 -2.95
CA MET A 92 7.06 -8.79 -1.91
C MET A 92 5.89 -8.62 -0.91
N GLY A 93 4.80 -7.96 -1.30
CA GLY A 93 3.64 -7.75 -0.43
C GLY A 93 2.97 -9.08 -0.03
N GLN A 94 2.99 -9.41 1.26
CA GLN A 94 2.53 -10.70 1.78
C GLN A 94 1.04 -10.71 2.08
N ALA A 95 0.54 -9.68 2.77
CA ALA A 95 -0.87 -9.55 3.14
C ALA A 95 -1.23 -8.08 3.37
N GLY A 96 -2.54 -7.81 3.41
CA GLY A 96 -3.10 -6.47 3.57
C GLY A 96 -3.62 -5.92 2.26
N ARG A 97 -3.86 -4.60 2.24
CA ARG A 97 -4.51 -3.92 1.12
C ARG A 97 -3.81 -2.62 0.77
N LEU A 98 -3.60 -2.37 -0.52
CA LEU A 98 -3.16 -1.08 -1.04
C LEU A 98 -4.26 -0.50 -1.93
N VAL A 99 -4.71 0.72 -1.64
CA VAL A 99 -5.69 1.48 -2.43
C VAL A 99 -5.02 2.73 -2.97
N VAL A 100 -5.16 2.97 -4.27
CA VAL A 100 -4.51 4.07 -5.00
C VAL A 100 -5.57 4.81 -5.81
N CYS A 101 -5.84 6.06 -5.45
CA CYS A 101 -6.83 6.87 -6.16
C CYS A 101 -6.26 7.50 -7.44
N GLY A 102 -4.93 7.60 -7.55
CA GLY A 102 -4.21 8.01 -8.76
C GLY A 102 -3.63 6.83 -9.57
N ASP A 103 -2.45 7.06 -10.16
CA ASP A 103 -1.74 6.12 -11.01
C ASP A 103 -0.73 5.27 -10.24
N ALA A 104 -0.33 4.14 -10.81
CA ALA A 104 0.75 3.29 -10.32
C ALA A 104 1.88 3.20 -11.34
N GLY A 105 3.11 3.46 -10.89
CA GLY A 105 4.32 3.32 -11.69
C GLY A 105 4.72 1.87 -11.98
N ASP A 106 5.87 1.73 -12.64
CA ASP A 106 6.46 0.46 -13.10
C ASP A 106 6.55 -0.64 -12.02
N ALA A 107 6.40 -1.89 -12.45
CA ALA A 107 6.55 -3.12 -11.66
C ALA A 107 5.65 -3.21 -10.41
N LEU A 108 4.38 -2.82 -10.54
CA LEU A 108 3.41 -2.91 -9.45
C LEU A 108 3.22 -4.37 -8.98
N GLY A 109 3.44 -4.60 -7.69
CA GLY A 109 3.15 -5.90 -7.07
C GLY A 109 4.12 -7.01 -7.46
N ASP A 110 5.38 -6.69 -7.78
CA ASP A 110 6.35 -7.75 -8.06
C ASP A 110 6.50 -8.69 -6.83
N SER A 111 6.46 -10.00 -7.08
CA SER A 111 6.59 -11.05 -6.07
C SER A 111 5.50 -11.03 -4.98
N LEU A 112 4.25 -10.75 -5.37
CA LEU A 112 3.09 -10.73 -4.47
C LEU A 112 2.70 -12.09 -3.89
N TYR A 113 2.16 -12.06 -2.67
CA TYR A 113 1.42 -13.16 -2.08
C TYR A 113 -0.09 -12.83 -1.96
N GLU A 114 -0.64 -12.69 -0.76
CA GLU A 114 -2.08 -12.52 -0.51
C GLU A 114 -2.53 -11.05 -0.45
N THR A 115 -1.63 -10.10 -0.74
CA THR A 115 -1.97 -8.67 -0.77
C THR A 115 -2.95 -8.36 -1.91
N ARG A 116 -3.96 -7.55 -1.61
CA ARG A 116 -4.92 -7.04 -2.59
C ARG A 116 -4.61 -5.59 -2.92
N ILE A 117 -4.47 -5.29 -4.21
CA ILE A 117 -4.16 -3.93 -4.67
C ILE A 117 -5.36 -3.43 -5.48
N TYR A 118 -5.77 -2.20 -5.21
CA TYR A 118 -6.84 -1.50 -5.91
C TYR A 118 -6.30 -0.20 -6.50
N VAL A 119 -6.43 -0.01 -7.82
CA VAL A 119 -5.94 1.20 -8.51
C VAL A 119 -7.06 1.78 -9.36
N LYS A 120 -7.36 3.07 -9.18
CA LYS A 120 -8.34 3.81 -9.98
C LYS A 120 -7.73 4.28 -11.32
N GLY A 121 -6.51 4.80 -11.27
CA GLY A 121 -5.81 5.32 -12.43
C GLY A 121 -5.17 4.25 -13.32
N LYS A 122 -4.17 4.67 -14.09
CA LYS A 122 -3.38 3.80 -14.96
C LYS A 122 -2.33 3.06 -14.13
N VAL A 123 -2.14 1.78 -14.46
CA VAL A 123 -0.97 1.00 -14.03
C VAL A 123 0.00 0.94 -15.20
N GLU A 124 1.22 1.41 -14.99
CA GLU A 124 2.27 1.44 -16.03
C GLU A 124 2.67 0.02 -16.45
N SER A 125 3.07 -0.82 -15.49
CA SER A 125 3.35 -2.23 -15.72
C SER A 125 3.11 -3.03 -14.43
N LEU A 126 2.95 -4.35 -14.59
CA LEU A 126 2.82 -5.28 -13.47
C LEU A 126 4.16 -5.97 -13.23
N GLY A 127 4.46 -6.19 -11.96
CA GLY A 127 5.60 -6.99 -11.55
C GLY A 127 5.40 -8.49 -11.76
N SER A 128 6.45 -9.25 -11.52
CA SER A 128 6.43 -10.71 -11.57
C SER A 128 5.36 -11.28 -10.62
N ASP A 129 4.57 -12.25 -11.10
CA ASP A 129 3.48 -12.87 -10.34
C ASP A 129 2.34 -11.93 -9.92
N CYS A 130 2.24 -10.72 -10.49
CA CYS A 130 1.10 -9.83 -10.32
C CYS A 130 0.19 -9.88 -11.56
N ILE A 131 -1.11 -10.09 -11.35
CA ILE A 131 -2.10 -10.04 -12.44
C ILE A 131 -3.31 -9.22 -12.03
N ALA A 132 -4.03 -8.70 -13.04
CA ALA A 132 -5.38 -8.24 -12.84
C ALA A 132 -6.26 -9.40 -12.33
N LYS A 133 -7.14 -9.09 -11.39
CA LYS A 133 -8.06 -10.05 -10.79
C LYS A 133 -9.49 -9.54 -10.92
N GLU A 134 -10.44 -10.46 -10.96
CA GLU A 134 -11.87 -10.13 -11.01
C GLU A 134 -12.29 -9.29 -9.80
N MET A 135 -13.04 -8.22 -10.03
CA MET A 135 -13.68 -7.43 -8.99
C MET A 135 -15.02 -8.10 -8.64
N ARG A 136 -15.19 -8.50 -7.37
CA ARG A 136 -16.36 -9.22 -6.86
C ARG A 136 -17.04 -8.36 -5.80
N GLU A 137 -18.25 -8.71 -5.41
CA GLU A 137 -19.04 -7.89 -4.48
C GLU A 137 -18.32 -7.64 -3.15
N GLU A 138 -17.68 -8.65 -2.57
CA GLU A 138 -16.95 -8.49 -1.31
C GLU A 138 -15.71 -7.58 -1.47
N HIS A 139 -15.12 -7.52 -2.66
CA HIS A 139 -14.03 -6.59 -2.96
C HIS A 139 -14.52 -5.15 -3.06
N LEU A 140 -15.70 -4.94 -3.66
CA LEU A 140 -16.33 -3.62 -3.75
C LEU A 140 -16.72 -3.10 -2.37
N GLN A 141 -17.34 -3.96 -1.54
CA GLN A 141 -17.72 -3.61 -0.17
C GLN A 141 -16.50 -3.26 0.68
N GLU A 142 -15.45 -4.10 0.64
CA GLU A 142 -14.19 -3.85 1.35
C GLU A 142 -13.51 -2.56 0.91
N LEU A 143 -13.39 -2.34 -0.40
CA LEU A 143 -12.77 -1.14 -0.94
C LEU A 143 -13.56 0.12 -0.54
N GLN A 144 -14.90 0.07 -0.61
CA GLN A 144 -15.73 1.19 -0.20
C GLN A 144 -15.57 1.50 1.29
N GLU A 145 -15.48 0.47 2.14
CA GLU A 145 -15.22 0.65 3.58
C GLU A 145 -13.87 1.35 3.82
N LEU A 146 -12.81 0.93 3.12
CA LEU A 146 -11.48 1.55 3.25
C LEU A 146 -11.47 3.01 2.78
N LEU A 147 -12.09 3.31 1.63
CA LEU A 147 -12.22 4.68 1.13
C LEU A 147 -12.96 5.56 2.14
N ASN A 148 -14.06 5.07 2.71
CA ASN A 148 -14.83 5.77 3.73
C ASN A 148 -14.00 6.03 5.00
N ARG A 149 -13.29 5.01 5.52
CA ARG A 149 -12.38 5.14 6.68
C ARG A 149 -11.23 6.11 6.42
N ALA A 150 -10.73 6.15 5.19
CA ALA A 150 -9.71 7.08 4.75
C ALA A 150 -10.25 8.49 4.42
N GLY A 151 -11.58 8.66 4.35
CA GLY A 151 -12.22 9.95 4.07
C GLY A 151 -12.13 10.38 2.61
N PHE A 152 -11.95 9.45 1.68
CA PHE A 152 -11.97 9.72 0.24
C PHE A 152 -13.37 9.49 -0.34
N ASN A 153 -13.89 10.50 -1.03
CA ASN A 153 -15.19 10.42 -1.70
C ASN A 153 -15.03 9.80 -3.10
N GLU A 154 -14.69 8.53 -3.13
CA GLU A 154 -14.46 7.74 -4.34
C GLU A 154 -15.41 6.54 -4.39
N LYS A 155 -15.70 6.07 -5.61
CA LYS A 155 -16.55 4.89 -5.80
C LYS A 155 -15.67 3.66 -6.04
N ALA A 156 -15.87 2.62 -5.25
CA ALA A 156 -15.13 1.36 -5.40
C ALA A 156 -15.22 0.74 -6.81
N ALA A 157 -16.33 0.99 -7.52
CA ALA A 157 -16.55 0.51 -8.89
C ALA A 157 -15.60 1.13 -9.94
N ASP A 158 -14.95 2.25 -9.62
CA ASP A 158 -14.03 2.93 -10.53
C ASP A 158 -12.60 2.35 -10.46
N PHE A 159 -12.37 1.35 -9.60
CA PHE A 159 -11.05 0.75 -9.36
C PHE A 159 -10.92 -0.62 -10.03
N LYS A 160 -9.71 -0.92 -10.47
CA LYS A 160 -9.28 -2.27 -10.87
C LYS A 160 -8.58 -2.96 -9.72
N ARG A 161 -8.72 -4.28 -9.65
CA ARG A 161 -8.07 -5.11 -8.64
C ARG A 161 -6.91 -5.90 -9.22
N TYR A 162 -5.83 -5.99 -8.44
CA TYR A 162 -4.63 -6.76 -8.74
C TYR A 162 -4.26 -7.63 -7.54
N GLY A 163 -3.54 -8.73 -7.80
CA GLY A 163 -3.07 -9.65 -6.77
C GLY A 163 -2.23 -10.78 -7.37
N SER A 164 -1.71 -11.66 -6.50
CA SER A 164 -0.79 -12.72 -6.91
C SER A 164 -1.40 -13.71 -7.91
N ALA A 165 -0.66 -14.07 -8.96
CA ALA A 165 -0.99 -15.21 -9.82
C ALA A 165 -0.69 -16.57 -9.16
N ARG A 166 -0.10 -16.56 -7.95
CA ARG A 166 0.27 -17.70 -7.12
C ARG A 166 1.21 -18.68 -7.83
N GLN A 167 2.04 -18.16 -8.74
CA GLN A 167 3.02 -18.98 -9.47
C GLN A 167 4.32 -19.14 -8.69
N LEU A 168 4.65 -18.21 -7.80
CA LEU A 168 5.88 -18.23 -7.00
C LEU A 168 5.71 -18.89 -5.62
N TYR A 169 4.55 -19.50 -5.34
CA TYR A 169 4.30 -20.20 -4.06
C TYR A 169 5.05 -21.52 -3.93
N ASN A 170 5.44 -22.12 -5.05
CA ASN A 170 6.14 -23.39 -5.07
C ASN A 170 7.51 -23.20 -5.71
N PHE A 171 8.56 -23.66 -5.02
CA PHE A 171 9.88 -23.77 -5.61
C PHE A 171 9.85 -24.80 -6.73
N LYS A 172 9.93 -24.34 -7.99
CA LYS A 172 10.11 -25.24 -9.14
C LYS A 172 11.60 -25.56 -9.25
N VAL A 173 11.96 -26.81 -8.95
CA VAL A 173 13.33 -27.34 -8.97
C VAL A 173 14.00 -27.16 -10.34
N ASP A 174 13.20 -27.08 -11.41
CA ASP A 174 13.68 -26.92 -12.79
C ASP A 174 14.40 -25.58 -13.07
N ASN A 175 14.36 -24.61 -12.14
CA ASN A 175 15.11 -23.36 -12.22
C ASN A 175 16.49 -23.41 -11.53
N ALA A 176 16.88 -24.55 -10.94
CA ALA A 176 18.16 -24.68 -10.24
C ALA A 176 19.38 -24.71 -11.19
N SER A 177 19.18 -24.96 -12.49
CA SER A 177 20.23 -25.00 -13.51
C SER A 177 20.40 -23.69 -14.29
N ALA A 178 19.64 -22.65 -13.95
CA ALA A 178 19.70 -21.33 -14.58
C ALA A 178 20.48 -20.28 -13.75
N TYR A 179 21.19 -20.72 -12.71
CA TYR A 179 22.13 -19.91 -11.92
C TYR A 179 23.56 -20.39 -12.09
#